data_AF-A0A1N6G8D1-F1
#
_entry.id   AF-A0A1N6G8D1-F1
#
_cell.length_a   1.000
_cell.length_b   1.000
_cell.length_c   1.000
_cell.angle_alpha   90.00
_cell.angle_beta   90.00
_cell.angle_gamma   90.00
#
_symmetry.space_group_name_H-M   'P 1'
#
loop_
_entity.id
_entity.type
_entity.pdbx_description
1 polymer ?
#
loop_
_entity_poly.entity_id
_entity_poly.type
_entity_poly.pdbx_seq_one_letter_code
_entity_poly.pdbx_strand_id
1 'polypeptide(L)'
;MEYRNNEVVFASGTGSLVKGSFTVKDFSVTDGQDPDHHIRQGFSSYCGSDGKFNFSIGRKGSKKVAEWFSRQVNKNNTTFNHNPDDLNFAMLGTLVLEFQNNKIFTFNNIVLAQGHSAGSNNWWFGGTDCHNIGGNKVNTIVKSNKGSLNEFIFLRGGNSVNEISFSFGIMLNRWMESISSDKTLKQITIPGSHDAGMSELRNCAPLNFANHLVKTQYDSIGKQLENGSRYFDVRIDFDKDKLVTYHRTDGNGCSGEYFIDILNDVRNFLKNSPFEIAILKISHIRDYKDHKPSEIIPKINDVINNYTDILYKSNNPEINITQVKLGDLRGKMIVVFDYDDFINPAQGKCRYRDFGDGSYNLEVFDQYSDTNNYDKMKSNQLAKWDEFSKNNESKNSLFLLSWTLTPQGFTDFFDSIENMAKEANGKLPAVLKDEFVVKRHALPNIVYIDFLTNKISQSIVEFNF
;
A
#
# COMPACT_ATOMS: atom_id res chain seq x y z
N MET A 1 46.59 -23.32 -6.72
CA MET A 1 45.24 -22.79 -6.42
C MET A 1 44.39 -23.00 -7.65
N GLU A 2 43.11 -23.30 -7.49
CA GLU A 2 42.18 -23.50 -8.60
C GLU A 2 41.05 -22.49 -8.46
N TYR A 3 40.84 -21.66 -9.49
CA TYR A 3 39.67 -20.79 -9.54
C TYR A 3 38.41 -21.63 -9.54
N ARG A 4 37.41 -21.18 -8.78
CA ARG A 4 36.09 -21.81 -8.76
C ARG A 4 35.06 -20.78 -9.18
N ASN A 5 34.04 -21.25 -9.89
CA ASN A 5 32.82 -20.50 -10.08
C ASN A 5 32.03 -20.50 -8.77
N ASN A 6 31.94 -19.33 -8.14
CA ASN A 6 31.14 -19.11 -6.95
C ASN A 6 29.83 -18.45 -7.36
N GLU A 7 28.83 -19.29 -7.59
CA GLU A 7 27.48 -18.84 -7.92
C GLU A 7 26.72 -18.44 -6.65
N VAL A 8 26.03 -17.29 -6.72
CA VAL A 8 24.96 -16.90 -5.81
C VAL A 8 23.73 -16.52 -6.60
N VAL A 9 22.58 -17.04 -6.18
CA VAL A 9 21.28 -16.82 -6.82
C VAL A 9 20.49 -15.82 -6.00
N PHE A 10 20.04 -14.74 -6.62
CA PHE A 10 19.07 -13.81 -6.06
C PHE A 10 17.67 -14.17 -6.56
N ALA A 11 16.94 -14.94 -5.75
CA ALA A 11 15.64 -15.48 -6.12
C ALA A 11 14.51 -14.56 -5.66
N SER A 12 13.80 -13.93 -6.61
CA SER A 12 12.66 -13.07 -6.28
C SER A 12 11.40 -13.90 -6.04
N GLY A 13 10.77 -13.70 -4.89
CA GLY A 13 9.41 -14.14 -4.59
C GLY A 13 8.35 -13.10 -4.97
N THR A 14 8.74 -11.95 -5.54
CA THR A 14 7.80 -10.90 -5.96
C THR A 14 8.21 -10.25 -7.27
N GLY A 15 7.26 -10.10 -8.19
CA GLY A 15 7.53 -9.60 -9.54
C GLY A 15 8.49 -10.50 -10.32
N SER A 16 8.82 -10.07 -11.54
CA SER A 16 9.73 -10.81 -12.41
C SER A 16 11.03 -10.04 -12.57
N LEU A 17 12.12 -10.59 -12.02
CA LEU A 17 13.48 -10.08 -12.23
C LEU A 17 13.83 -10.20 -13.71
N VAL A 18 14.38 -9.14 -14.28
CA VAL A 18 14.85 -9.08 -15.67
C VAL A 18 16.35 -9.27 -15.73
N LYS A 19 17.08 -8.54 -14.88
CA LYS A 19 18.54 -8.58 -14.76
C LYS A 19 18.99 -7.90 -13.48
N GLY A 20 20.26 -8.07 -13.15
CA GLY A 20 20.89 -7.36 -12.05
C GLY A 20 22.39 -7.20 -12.24
N SER A 21 22.98 -6.32 -11.44
CA SER A 21 24.43 -6.13 -11.35
C SER A 21 24.88 -6.04 -9.90
N PHE A 22 26.07 -6.53 -9.60
CA PHE A 22 26.77 -6.28 -8.34
C PHE A 22 28.14 -5.69 -8.65
N THR A 23 28.32 -4.41 -8.33
CA THR A 23 29.58 -3.69 -8.55
C THR A 23 30.38 -3.62 -7.25
N VAL A 24 31.57 -4.21 -7.26
CA VAL A 24 32.49 -4.27 -6.12
C VAL A 24 33.07 -2.88 -5.83
N LYS A 25 32.88 -2.40 -4.61
CA LYS A 25 33.47 -1.18 -4.07
C LYS A 25 34.72 -1.46 -3.25
N ASP A 26 34.70 -2.52 -2.45
CA ASP A 26 35.84 -2.99 -1.69
C ASP A 26 35.73 -4.51 -1.46
N PHE A 27 36.83 -5.18 -1.14
CA PHE A 27 36.83 -6.64 -1.00
C PHE A 27 37.96 -7.16 -0.11
N SER A 28 37.79 -8.38 0.36
CA SER A 28 38.83 -9.17 1.02
C SER A 28 38.80 -10.60 0.50
N VAL A 29 39.92 -11.03 -0.06
CA VAL A 29 40.12 -12.39 -0.57
C VAL A 29 41.32 -12.98 0.15
N THR A 30 41.25 -14.25 0.53
CA THR A 30 42.37 -14.94 1.17
C THR A 30 43.60 -14.95 0.25
N ASP A 31 44.78 -14.67 0.82
CA ASP A 31 46.03 -14.54 0.07
C ASP A 31 46.27 -15.76 -0.86
N GLY A 32 46.62 -15.47 -2.11
CA GLY A 32 46.84 -16.48 -3.15
C GLY A 32 45.58 -17.12 -3.75
N GLN A 33 44.37 -16.65 -3.40
CA GLN A 33 43.10 -17.12 -3.98
C GLN A 33 42.58 -16.30 -5.18
N ASP A 34 43.26 -15.21 -5.55
CA ASP A 34 42.97 -14.39 -6.74
C ASP A 34 44.23 -13.70 -7.31
N PRO A 35 45.26 -14.46 -7.76
CA PRO A 35 46.52 -13.94 -8.27
C PRO A 35 46.38 -13.16 -9.58
N ASP A 36 45.32 -13.39 -10.35
CA ASP A 36 45.06 -12.70 -11.63
C ASP A 36 44.08 -11.53 -11.47
N HIS A 37 43.70 -11.19 -10.23
CA HIS A 37 42.87 -10.03 -9.90
C HIS A 37 41.52 -10.03 -10.65
N HIS A 38 40.86 -11.19 -10.69
CA HIS A 38 39.49 -11.32 -11.19
C HIS A 38 38.53 -10.44 -10.39
N ILE A 39 38.77 -10.28 -9.09
CA ILE A 39 38.09 -9.31 -8.24
C ILE A 39 38.97 -8.09 -8.02
N ARG A 40 38.39 -6.93 -8.28
CA ARG A 40 38.99 -5.62 -8.04
C ARG A 40 37.90 -4.59 -7.82
N GLN A 41 38.25 -3.45 -7.25
CA GLN A 41 37.33 -2.33 -7.16
C GLN A 41 36.85 -1.93 -8.57
N GLY A 42 35.54 -1.72 -8.72
CA GLY A 42 34.88 -1.47 -10.01
C GLY A 42 34.51 -2.72 -10.82
N PHE A 43 34.97 -3.92 -10.42
CA PHE A 43 34.49 -5.16 -11.03
C PHE A 43 32.97 -5.30 -10.87
N SER A 44 32.27 -5.73 -11.92
CA SER A 44 30.83 -5.97 -11.88
C SER A 44 30.51 -7.38 -12.34
N SER A 45 29.75 -8.10 -11.51
CA SER A 45 29.08 -9.35 -11.90
C SER A 45 27.65 -9.03 -12.31
N TYR A 46 27.10 -9.76 -13.28
CA TYR A 46 25.78 -9.53 -13.85
C TYR A 46 24.97 -10.83 -13.83
N CYS A 47 23.65 -10.70 -13.69
CA CYS A 47 22.72 -11.80 -13.82
C CYS A 47 21.62 -11.50 -14.84
N GLY A 48 21.00 -12.55 -15.39
CA GLY A 48 19.76 -12.45 -16.14
C GLY A 48 18.53 -12.57 -15.24
N SER A 49 17.42 -13.03 -15.80
CA SER A 49 16.19 -13.33 -15.08
C SER A 49 16.31 -14.52 -14.12
N ASP A 50 17.36 -15.32 -14.25
CA ASP A 50 17.70 -16.42 -13.34
C ASP A 50 18.31 -15.96 -12.01
N GLY A 51 18.67 -14.67 -11.88
CA GLY A 51 19.24 -14.10 -10.66
C GLY A 51 20.65 -14.60 -10.34
N LYS A 52 21.32 -15.30 -11.26
CA LYS A 52 22.63 -15.92 -11.01
C LYS A 52 23.78 -14.94 -11.21
N PHE A 53 24.46 -14.60 -10.11
CA PHE A 53 25.74 -13.93 -10.15
C PHE A 53 26.86 -14.95 -9.96
N ASN A 54 27.97 -14.76 -10.66
CA ASN A 54 29.14 -15.62 -10.52
C ASN A 54 30.40 -14.81 -10.25
N PHE A 55 31.25 -15.34 -9.37
CA PHE A 55 32.54 -14.78 -9.00
C PHE A 55 33.63 -15.85 -9.13
N SER A 56 34.60 -15.62 -10.01
CA SER A 56 35.71 -16.55 -10.25
C SER A 56 36.84 -16.31 -9.26
N ILE A 57 36.85 -17.06 -8.15
CA ILE A 57 37.78 -16.89 -7.02
C ILE A 57 38.07 -18.26 -6.39
N GLY A 58 39.27 -18.47 -5.89
CA GLY A 58 39.60 -19.63 -5.06
C GLY A 58 38.82 -19.70 -3.74
N ARG A 59 38.86 -20.86 -3.07
CA ARG A 59 38.19 -21.09 -1.77
C ARG A 59 39.21 -21.52 -0.73
N LYS A 60 39.53 -20.61 0.19
CA LYS A 60 40.31 -20.90 1.39
C LYS A 60 39.82 -20.02 2.54
N GLY A 61 39.27 -20.65 3.58
CA GLY A 61 38.77 -19.96 4.76
C GLY A 61 39.87 -19.15 5.45
N SER A 62 39.51 -17.96 5.91
CA SER A 62 40.42 -17.05 6.59
C SER A 62 39.69 -16.16 7.57
N LYS A 63 40.17 -16.17 8.82
CA LYS A 63 39.74 -15.26 9.88
C LYS A 63 39.92 -13.80 9.50
N LYS A 64 40.99 -13.47 8.75
CA LYS A 64 41.25 -12.10 8.27
C LYS A 64 40.11 -11.58 7.39
N VAL A 65 39.53 -12.45 6.54
CA VAL A 65 38.39 -12.11 5.68
C VAL A 65 37.13 -11.96 6.53
N ALA A 66 36.91 -12.84 7.50
CA ALA A 66 35.78 -12.75 8.45
C ALA A 66 35.81 -11.47 9.30
N GLU A 67 37.00 -11.10 9.80
CA GLU A 67 37.22 -9.85 10.51
C GLU A 67 37.02 -8.63 9.60
N TRP A 68 37.44 -8.71 8.33
CA TRP A 68 37.16 -7.65 7.35
C TRP A 68 35.65 -7.48 7.14
N PHE A 69 34.92 -8.57 6.90
CA PHE A 69 33.47 -8.54 6.73
C PHE A 69 32.77 -7.89 7.94
N SER A 70 33.17 -8.29 9.15
CA SER A 70 32.61 -7.77 10.41
C SER A 70 32.92 -6.28 10.68
N ARG A 71 33.89 -5.69 9.95
CA ARG A 71 34.15 -4.24 9.98
C ARG A 71 33.27 -3.47 8.99
N GLN A 72 32.79 -4.11 7.91
CA GLN A 72 31.96 -3.46 6.89
C GLN A 72 30.48 -3.41 7.28
N VAL A 73 30.01 -4.36 8.09
CA VAL A 73 28.61 -4.48 8.47
C VAL A 73 28.47 -4.88 9.94
N ASN A 74 27.50 -4.31 10.64
CA ASN A 74 27.15 -4.79 11.97
C ASN A 74 26.46 -6.15 11.86
N LYS A 75 26.74 -7.08 12.78
CA LYS A 75 26.08 -8.40 12.80
C LYS A 75 24.56 -8.31 12.74
N ASN A 76 23.94 -7.32 13.40
CA ASN A 76 22.48 -7.12 13.39
C ASN A 76 21.93 -6.55 12.08
N ASN A 77 22.79 -6.29 11.10
CA ASN A 77 22.44 -5.88 9.74
C ASN A 77 22.74 -6.99 8.72
N THR A 78 22.92 -8.23 9.19
CA THR A 78 23.14 -9.43 8.37
C THR A 78 22.04 -10.45 8.62
N THR A 79 21.85 -11.39 7.69
CA THR A 79 20.80 -12.41 7.80
C THR A 79 20.97 -13.31 9.03
N PHE A 80 22.20 -13.59 9.46
CA PHE A 80 22.46 -14.53 10.55
C PHE A 80 22.54 -13.91 11.96
N ASN A 81 22.60 -12.57 12.08
CA ASN A 81 22.71 -11.87 13.37
C ASN A 81 23.93 -12.27 14.23
N HIS A 82 24.99 -12.77 13.61
CA HIS A 82 26.28 -13.04 14.26
C HIS A 82 27.41 -12.85 13.25
N ASN A 83 28.64 -12.82 13.75
CA ASN A 83 29.82 -12.71 12.89
C ASN A 83 30.24 -14.10 12.38
N PRO A 84 30.80 -14.20 11.17
CA PRO A 84 31.47 -15.41 10.70
C PRO A 84 32.80 -15.62 11.44
N ASP A 85 33.22 -16.88 11.57
CA ASP A 85 34.55 -17.23 12.11
C ASP A 85 35.62 -17.21 11.01
N ASP A 86 35.33 -17.85 9.87
CA ASP A 86 36.18 -17.90 8.69
C ASP A 86 35.34 -17.66 7.43
N LEU A 87 35.90 -16.92 6.47
CA LEU A 87 35.32 -16.72 5.15
C LEU A 87 36.36 -16.98 4.06
N ASN A 88 35.92 -17.46 2.90
CA ASN A 88 36.79 -17.66 1.74
C ASN A 88 37.12 -16.33 1.06
N PHE A 89 36.10 -15.49 0.89
CA PHE A 89 36.19 -14.12 0.40
C PHE A 89 34.95 -13.34 0.83
N ALA A 90 35.05 -12.02 0.80
CA ALA A 90 33.98 -11.08 1.08
C ALA A 90 34.11 -9.85 0.16
N MET A 91 32.98 -9.26 -0.21
CA MET A 91 32.88 -8.10 -1.09
C MET A 91 31.84 -7.13 -0.54
N LEU A 92 32.17 -5.84 -0.53
CA LEU A 92 31.28 -4.72 -0.31
C LEU A 92 30.99 -4.11 -1.69
N GLY A 93 29.72 -3.83 -1.98
CA GLY A 93 29.35 -3.33 -3.30
C GLY A 93 28.00 -2.65 -3.37
N THR A 94 27.63 -2.31 -4.60
CA THR A 94 26.30 -1.84 -4.95
C THR A 94 25.59 -2.94 -5.73
N LEU A 95 24.43 -3.37 -5.23
CA LEU A 95 23.53 -4.30 -5.90
C LEU A 95 22.46 -3.49 -6.65
N VAL A 96 22.27 -3.77 -7.93
CA VAL A 96 21.17 -3.23 -8.73
C VAL A 96 20.30 -4.38 -9.22
N LEU A 97 19.00 -4.29 -8.98
CA LEU A 97 18.01 -5.26 -9.45
C LEU A 97 16.98 -4.54 -10.33
N GLU A 98 16.80 -5.03 -11.55
CA GLU A 98 15.83 -4.50 -12.51
C GLU A 98 14.71 -5.52 -12.74
N PHE A 99 13.48 -5.06 -12.59
CA PHE A 99 12.25 -5.83 -12.79
C PHE A 99 11.50 -5.35 -14.02
N GLN A 100 10.47 -6.12 -14.41
CA GLN A 100 9.52 -5.70 -15.44
C GLN A 100 8.97 -4.28 -15.20
N ASN A 101 8.51 -3.63 -16.27
CA ASN A 101 8.05 -2.24 -16.28
C ASN A 101 9.13 -1.21 -15.90
N ASN A 102 10.42 -1.55 -16.08
CA ASN A 102 11.57 -0.70 -15.80
C ASN A 102 11.62 -0.22 -14.34
N LYS A 103 11.24 -1.10 -13.40
CA LYS A 103 11.32 -0.84 -11.95
C LYS A 103 12.69 -1.29 -11.46
N ILE A 104 13.52 -0.33 -11.09
CA ILE A 104 14.92 -0.52 -10.72
C ILE A 104 15.11 -0.18 -9.25
N PHE A 105 15.86 -1.02 -8.55
CA PHE A 105 16.27 -0.83 -7.17
C PHE A 105 17.78 -0.86 -7.06
N THR A 106 18.34 0.11 -6.32
CA THR A 106 19.77 0.23 -6.09
C THR A 106 20.03 0.18 -4.60
N PHE A 107 20.72 -0.88 -4.17
CA PHE A 107 21.13 -1.09 -2.78
C PHE A 107 22.61 -0.75 -2.67
N ASN A 108 22.93 0.26 -1.88
CA ASN A 108 24.31 0.61 -1.60
C ASN A 108 24.84 -0.15 -0.40
N ASN A 109 26.15 -0.36 -0.38
CA ASN A 109 26.86 -0.94 0.76
C ASN A 109 26.33 -2.33 1.15
N ILE A 110 25.98 -3.14 0.15
CA ILE A 110 25.66 -4.54 0.32
C ILE A 110 26.95 -5.32 0.50
N VAL A 111 26.97 -6.21 1.48
CA VAL A 111 28.07 -7.14 1.69
C VAL A 111 27.65 -8.56 1.29
N LEU A 112 28.46 -9.16 0.44
CA LEU A 112 28.36 -10.56 0.03
C LEU A 112 29.61 -11.30 0.46
N ALA A 113 29.44 -12.46 1.06
CA ALA A 113 30.56 -13.29 1.46
C ALA A 113 30.24 -14.76 1.27
N GLN A 114 31.28 -15.56 1.08
CA GLN A 114 31.14 -17.00 0.93
C GLN A 114 32.01 -17.69 1.99
N GLY A 115 31.37 -18.50 2.82
CA GLY A 115 32.00 -19.28 3.88
C GLY A 115 31.90 -20.78 3.63
N HIS A 116 32.21 -21.56 4.65
CA HIS A 116 32.10 -23.01 4.62
C HIS A 116 31.45 -23.51 5.90
N SER A 117 30.45 -24.38 5.80
CA SER A 117 29.86 -25.06 6.96
C SER A 117 29.39 -26.46 6.57
N ALA A 118 29.75 -27.45 7.41
CA ALA A 118 29.30 -28.85 7.33
C ALA A 118 29.36 -29.46 5.92
N GLY A 119 30.44 -29.23 5.17
CA GLY A 119 30.65 -29.79 3.83
C GLY A 119 29.99 -29.00 2.68
N SER A 120 29.28 -27.92 2.99
CA SER A 120 28.64 -27.04 1.99
C SER A 120 29.22 -25.63 2.02
N ASN A 121 29.29 -24.99 0.86
CA ASN A 121 29.68 -23.58 0.76
C ASN A 121 28.44 -22.73 0.94
N ASN A 122 28.45 -21.87 1.96
CA ASN A 122 27.30 -21.03 2.30
C ASN A 122 27.57 -19.57 1.95
N TRP A 123 26.53 -18.87 1.51
CA TRP A 123 26.59 -17.43 1.32
C TRP A 123 26.13 -16.65 2.54
N TRP A 124 26.72 -15.48 2.71
CA TRP A 124 26.41 -14.45 3.69
C TRP A 124 25.90 -13.21 2.98
N PHE A 125 24.87 -12.59 3.55
CA PHE A 125 24.23 -11.40 3.01
C PHE A 125 23.94 -10.38 4.12
N GLY A 126 24.13 -9.11 3.80
CA GLY A 126 23.75 -7.98 4.64
C GLY A 126 24.06 -6.65 3.95
N GLY A 127 23.89 -5.57 4.68
CA GLY A 127 24.24 -4.23 4.21
C GLY A 127 24.08 -3.20 5.31
N THR A 128 24.63 -2.00 5.14
CA THR A 128 24.57 -0.97 6.19
C THR A 128 23.14 -0.57 6.55
N ASP A 129 22.25 -0.58 5.55
CA ASP A 129 20.84 -0.15 5.66
C ASP A 129 19.89 -1.34 5.86
N CYS A 130 20.44 -2.53 6.13
CA CYS A 130 19.68 -3.73 6.44
C CYS A 130 19.46 -3.84 7.95
N HIS A 131 18.35 -4.44 8.38
CA HIS A 131 18.12 -4.78 9.79
C HIS A 131 17.65 -6.22 9.91
N ASN A 132 18.28 -6.99 10.79
CA ASN A 132 17.89 -8.36 11.07
C ASN A 132 16.52 -8.39 11.74
N ILE A 133 15.63 -9.22 11.21
CA ILE A 133 14.26 -9.40 11.71
C ILE A 133 14.00 -10.84 12.19
N GLY A 134 15.07 -11.57 12.51
CA GLY A 134 15.02 -12.99 12.88
C GLY A 134 14.77 -13.93 11.71
N GLY A 135 14.81 -15.24 11.98
CA GLY A 135 14.50 -16.27 10.98
C GLY A 135 15.38 -16.22 9.73
N ASN A 136 16.66 -15.87 9.89
CA ASN A 136 17.63 -15.71 8.80
C ASN A 136 17.30 -14.59 7.79
N LYS A 137 16.55 -13.56 8.21
CA LYS A 137 16.11 -12.47 7.35
C LYS A 137 16.66 -11.12 7.77
N VAL A 138 16.86 -10.28 6.77
CA VAL A 138 17.00 -8.83 6.95
C VAL A 138 15.94 -8.11 6.16
N ASN A 139 15.43 -6.99 6.68
CA ASN A 139 14.68 -6.03 5.87
C ASN A 139 15.55 -4.83 5.51
N THR A 140 15.17 -4.11 4.47
CA THR A 140 15.73 -2.80 4.11
C THR A 140 14.70 -2.02 3.32
N ILE A 141 14.78 -0.69 3.37
CA ILE A 141 13.86 0.20 2.68
C ILE A 141 14.62 0.89 1.56
N VAL A 142 14.11 0.77 0.34
CA VAL A 142 14.74 1.34 -0.86
C VAL A 142 13.71 2.06 -1.72
N LYS A 143 14.09 3.24 -2.23
CA LYS A 143 13.31 3.98 -3.20
C LYS A 143 13.64 3.46 -4.61
N SER A 144 12.61 3.11 -5.38
CA SER A 144 12.80 2.73 -6.79
C SER A 144 13.21 3.93 -7.64
N ASN A 145 13.70 3.69 -8.86
CA ASN A 145 13.95 4.74 -9.86
C ASN A 145 12.69 5.58 -10.21
N LYS A 146 11.50 5.05 -9.99
CA LYS A 146 10.21 5.75 -10.16
C LYS A 146 9.77 6.53 -8.91
N GLY A 147 10.50 6.38 -7.81
CA GLY A 147 10.22 7.08 -6.57
C GLY A 147 9.35 6.34 -5.57
N SER A 148 8.75 5.19 -5.91
CA SER A 148 8.03 4.39 -4.89
C SER A 148 8.99 3.89 -3.80
N LEU A 149 8.59 4.03 -2.53
CA LEU A 149 9.31 3.52 -1.37
C LEU A 149 8.89 2.07 -1.10
N ASN A 150 9.85 1.15 -1.11
CA ASN A 150 9.57 -0.28 -0.99
C ASN A 150 10.37 -0.88 0.16
N GLU A 151 9.72 -1.76 0.92
CA GLU A 151 10.41 -2.63 1.86
C GLU A 151 10.81 -3.92 1.14
N PHE A 152 12.08 -4.29 1.27
CA PHE A 152 12.61 -5.58 0.83
C PHE A 152 12.87 -6.44 2.05
N ILE A 153 12.54 -7.72 1.94
CA ILE A 153 12.90 -8.76 2.90
C ILE A 153 13.80 -9.75 2.17
N PHE A 154 15.06 -9.83 2.57
CA PHE A 154 16.01 -10.82 2.08
C PHE A 154 16.14 -11.96 3.08
N LEU A 155 16.18 -13.19 2.58
CA LEU A 155 16.36 -14.43 3.33
C LEU A 155 17.63 -15.12 2.86
N ARG A 156 18.50 -15.48 3.81
CA ARG A 156 19.63 -16.37 3.54
C ARG A 156 19.87 -17.29 4.73
N GLY A 157 19.49 -18.57 4.57
CA GLY A 157 19.52 -19.62 5.59
C GLY A 157 18.16 -20.33 5.70
N GLY A 158 18.14 -21.66 5.68
CA GLY A 158 16.89 -22.46 5.56
C GLY A 158 16.41 -22.63 4.11
N ASN A 159 17.08 -22.00 3.15
CA ASN A 159 16.96 -22.20 1.71
C ASN A 159 18.26 -22.84 1.14
N SER A 160 18.31 -23.04 -0.18
CA SER A 160 19.50 -23.53 -0.88
C SER A 160 20.75 -22.74 -0.48
N VAL A 161 21.89 -23.43 -0.29
CA VAL A 161 23.11 -22.82 0.29
C VAL A 161 23.71 -21.71 -0.57
N ASN A 162 23.39 -21.69 -1.85
CA ASN A 162 23.78 -20.70 -2.86
C ASN A 162 22.67 -19.67 -3.18
N GLU A 163 21.58 -19.61 -2.40
CA GLU A 163 20.45 -18.75 -2.70
C GLU A 163 20.22 -17.67 -1.62
N ILE A 164 20.01 -16.45 -2.07
CA ILE A 164 19.44 -15.34 -1.31
C ILE A 164 18.05 -15.09 -1.90
N SER A 165 17.01 -15.58 -1.23
CA SER A 165 15.63 -15.35 -1.66
C SER A 165 15.17 -13.99 -1.15
N PHE A 166 14.31 -13.28 -1.87
CA PHE A 166 13.79 -12.01 -1.37
C PHE A 166 12.37 -11.73 -1.87
N SER A 167 11.64 -10.90 -1.13
CA SER A 167 10.36 -10.33 -1.55
C SER A 167 10.36 -8.83 -1.29
N PHE A 168 9.48 -8.10 -1.95
CA PHE A 168 9.34 -6.67 -1.71
C PHE A 168 7.92 -6.17 -1.99
N GLY A 169 7.58 -5.04 -1.39
CA GLY A 169 6.31 -4.36 -1.63
C GLY A 169 6.41 -2.86 -1.37
N ILE A 170 5.52 -2.09 -1.98
CA ILE A 170 5.37 -0.66 -1.66
C ILE A 170 4.96 -0.55 -0.18
N MET A 171 5.53 0.41 0.54
CA MET A 171 5.15 0.70 1.93
C MET A 171 3.79 1.41 1.97
N LEU A 172 2.70 0.62 1.95
CA LEU A 172 1.32 1.11 1.86
C LEU A 172 0.88 1.97 3.05
N ASN A 173 1.53 1.86 4.20
CA ASN A 173 1.23 2.70 5.36
C ASN A 173 1.84 4.12 5.25
N ARG A 174 2.67 4.40 4.23
CA ARG A 174 3.33 5.69 4.02
C ARG A 174 3.67 6.00 2.55
N TRP A 175 2.83 5.55 1.63
CA TRP A 175 3.13 5.63 0.20
C TRP A 175 3.09 7.06 -0.36
N MET A 176 2.31 7.97 0.24
CA MET A 176 2.22 9.36 -0.18
C MET A 176 3.48 10.17 0.20
N GLU A 177 4.34 9.66 1.10
CA GLU A 177 5.65 10.26 1.42
C GLU A 177 6.49 10.53 0.17
N SER A 178 6.44 9.62 -0.80
CA SER A 178 7.21 9.73 -2.04
C SER A 178 6.61 10.65 -3.10
N ILE A 179 5.39 11.15 -2.90
CA ILE A 179 4.69 12.02 -3.84
C ILE A 179 5.08 13.48 -3.60
N SER A 180 5.26 14.28 -4.66
CA SER A 180 5.56 15.70 -4.50
C SER A 180 4.44 16.42 -3.72
N SER A 181 4.83 17.27 -2.77
CA SER A 181 3.91 18.11 -2.02
C SER A 181 3.14 19.12 -2.88
N ASP A 182 3.60 19.40 -4.11
CA ASP A 182 2.90 20.28 -5.06
C ASP A 182 1.77 19.60 -5.83
N LYS A 183 1.67 18.26 -5.78
CA LYS A 183 0.54 17.56 -6.39
C LYS A 183 -0.76 17.89 -5.66
N THR A 184 -1.88 17.83 -6.36
CA THR A 184 -3.22 17.91 -5.78
C THR A 184 -3.92 16.54 -5.80
N LEU A 185 -5.07 16.41 -5.13
CA LEU A 185 -5.85 15.15 -5.17
C LEU A 185 -6.29 14.77 -6.59
N LYS A 186 -6.43 15.75 -7.49
CA LYS A 186 -6.74 15.50 -8.90
C LYS A 186 -5.62 14.76 -9.65
N GLN A 187 -4.39 14.77 -9.14
CA GLN A 187 -3.19 14.21 -9.77
C GLN A 187 -2.68 12.93 -9.10
N ILE A 188 -3.50 12.37 -8.21
CA ILE A 188 -3.20 11.19 -7.40
C ILE A 188 -4.37 10.21 -7.55
N THR A 189 -4.06 8.92 -7.63
CA THR A 189 -5.04 7.84 -7.55
C THR A 189 -4.93 7.18 -6.17
N ILE A 190 -6.00 7.24 -5.39
CA ILE A 190 -6.07 6.66 -4.04
C ILE A 190 -6.96 5.42 -4.02
N PRO A 191 -6.56 4.34 -3.33
CA PRO A 191 -7.50 3.29 -2.94
C PRO A 191 -8.55 3.86 -1.98
N GLY A 192 -9.81 3.49 -2.18
CA GLY A 192 -10.93 3.82 -1.31
C GLY A 192 -11.74 2.59 -0.94
N SER A 193 -12.36 2.65 0.24
CA SER A 193 -13.10 1.53 0.81
C SER A 193 -14.59 1.81 0.86
N HIS A 194 -15.39 0.94 0.22
CA HIS A 194 -16.85 0.99 0.28
C HIS A 194 -17.39 0.46 1.60
N ASP A 195 -18.38 1.18 2.18
CA ASP A 195 -18.96 0.87 3.48
C ASP A 195 -17.88 0.54 4.52
N ALA A 196 -16.89 1.43 4.62
CA ALA A 196 -15.56 1.11 5.12
C ALA A 196 -15.57 0.53 6.54
N GLY A 197 -16.54 0.93 7.37
CA GLY A 197 -16.66 0.45 8.75
C GLY A 197 -17.38 -0.87 8.93
N MET A 198 -17.77 -1.58 7.85
CA MET A 198 -18.48 -2.87 7.93
C MET A 198 -17.51 -4.07 7.88
N SER A 199 -16.45 -3.99 8.69
CA SER A 199 -15.43 -5.04 8.89
C SER A 199 -15.80 -6.03 10.01
N GLU A 200 -16.52 -5.52 11.00
CA GLU A 200 -17.19 -6.26 12.06
C GLU A 200 -18.70 -6.07 11.97
N LEU A 201 -19.47 -7.04 12.46
CA LEU A 201 -20.93 -7.02 12.38
C LEU A 201 -21.52 -7.24 13.78
N ARG A 202 -22.34 -6.28 14.21
CA ARG A 202 -23.06 -6.29 15.49
C ARG A 202 -24.53 -5.97 15.26
N ASN A 203 -25.37 -6.40 16.20
CA ASN A 203 -26.81 -6.08 16.24
C ASN A 203 -27.49 -6.24 14.87
N CYS A 204 -27.27 -7.42 14.30
CA CYS A 204 -27.74 -7.77 12.98
C CYS A 204 -29.19 -8.24 13.02
N ALA A 205 -29.99 -7.80 12.06
CA ALA A 205 -31.33 -8.30 11.82
C ALA A 205 -31.53 -8.52 10.31
N PRO A 206 -31.98 -9.69 9.84
CA PRO A 206 -31.99 -10.97 10.53
C PRO A 206 -30.56 -11.53 10.65
N LEU A 207 -30.28 -12.26 11.73
CA LEU A 207 -28.91 -12.74 12.05
C LEU A 207 -28.22 -13.51 10.92
N ASN A 208 -28.97 -14.29 10.13
CA ASN A 208 -28.40 -15.19 9.11
C ASN A 208 -27.97 -14.50 7.80
N PHE A 209 -28.20 -13.18 7.64
CA PHE A 209 -27.91 -12.46 6.38
C PHE A 209 -26.64 -11.61 6.45
N ALA A 210 -26.09 -11.43 7.64
CA ALA A 210 -25.03 -10.47 7.96
C ALA A 210 -23.76 -10.66 7.09
N ASN A 211 -23.16 -11.85 7.11
CA ASN A 211 -21.91 -12.11 6.38
C ASN A 211 -22.07 -12.17 4.85
N HIS A 212 -23.30 -12.36 4.36
CA HIS A 212 -23.55 -12.52 2.93
C HIS A 212 -23.88 -11.19 2.24
N LEU A 213 -24.68 -10.35 2.90
CA LEU A 213 -25.28 -9.17 2.27
C LEU A 213 -24.89 -7.84 2.93
N VAL A 214 -24.16 -7.87 4.05
CA VAL A 214 -23.88 -6.66 4.84
C VAL A 214 -22.39 -6.38 4.97
N LYS A 215 -21.57 -7.42 5.17
CA LYS A 215 -20.11 -7.28 5.30
C LYS A 215 -19.50 -6.82 3.98
N THR A 216 -18.72 -5.75 4.03
CA THR A 216 -18.05 -5.20 2.84
C THR A 216 -16.54 -5.12 3.00
N GLN A 217 -16.00 -5.29 4.22
CA GLN A 217 -14.55 -5.24 4.48
C GLN A 217 -14.08 -6.40 5.36
N TYR A 218 -12.82 -6.80 5.22
CA TYR A 218 -12.20 -7.75 6.17
C TYR A 218 -11.66 -7.05 7.41
N ASP A 219 -11.06 -5.89 7.19
CA ASP A 219 -10.16 -5.19 8.10
C ASP A 219 -10.82 -3.91 8.62
N SER A 220 -10.50 -3.50 9.86
CA SER A 220 -10.97 -2.22 10.41
C SER A 220 -10.49 -1.03 9.56
N ILE A 221 -11.10 0.15 9.69
CA ILE A 221 -10.60 1.35 8.99
C ILE A 221 -9.14 1.64 9.34
N GLY A 222 -8.72 1.44 10.59
CA GLY A 222 -7.32 1.51 11.01
C GLY A 222 -6.41 0.60 10.19
N LYS A 223 -6.83 -0.65 9.98
CA LYS A 223 -6.04 -1.61 9.20
C LYS A 223 -6.11 -1.33 7.69
N GLN A 224 -7.22 -0.81 7.19
CA GLN A 224 -7.35 -0.36 5.80
C GLN A 224 -6.40 0.82 5.49
N LEU A 225 -6.17 1.74 6.44
CA LEU A 225 -5.15 2.79 6.33
C LEU A 225 -3.74 2.18 6.17
N GLU A 226 -3.38 1.19 7.00
CA GLU A 226 -2.10 0.47 6.86
C GLU A 226 -1.97 -0.25 5.51
N ASN A 227 -3.10 -0.74 4.99
CA ASN A 227 -3.20 -1.40 3.68
C ASN A 227 -3.33 -0.40 2.51
N GLY A 228 -3.21 0.91 2.75
CA GLY A 228 -3.06 1.93 1.70
C GLY A 228 -4.30 2.73 1.34
N SER A 229 -5.47 2.41 1.91
CA SER A 229 -6.71 3.18 1.67
C SER A 229 -6.60 4.59 2.25
N ARG A 230 -7.09 5.59 1.53
CA ARG A 230 -7.08 7.00 1.97
C ARG A 230 -8.46 7.66 1.86
N TYR A 231 -9.45 6.93 1.37
CA TYR A 231 -10.83 7.38 1.22
C TYR A 231 -11.78 6.34 1.81
N PHE A 232 -12.66 6.77 2.70
CA PHE A 232 -13.52 5.89 3.47
C PHE A 232 -14.96 6.41 3.42
N ASP A 233 -15.89 5.57 2.96
CA ASP A 233 -17.31 5.82 3.12
C ASP A 233 -17.77 5.33 4.50
N VAL A 234 -18.13 6.29 5.34
CA VAL A 234 -18.46 6.10 6.75
C VAL A 234 -19.93 6.45 6.93
N ARG A 235 -20.79 5.42 6.95
CA ARG A 235 -22.22 5.59 7.16
C ARG A 235 -22.55 5.44 8.63
N ILE A 236 -23.11 6.48 9.27
CA ILE A 236 -23.23 6.56 10.74
C ILE A 236 -24.66 6.32 11.22
N ASP A 237 -24.79 5.49 12.25
CA ASP A 237 -26.02 5.24 13.01
C ASP A 237 -25.74 5.32 14.52
N PHE A 238 -26.80 5.25 15.32
CA PHE A 238 -26.74 4.89 16.72
C PHE A 238 -26.96 3.41 16.94
N ASP A 239 -26.16 2.89 17.86
CA ASP A 239 -26.46 1.67 18.57
C ASP A 239 -26.52 1.98 20.06
N LYS A 240 -27.75 2.07 20.58
CA LYS A 240 -28.04 2.62 21.91
C LYS A 240 -27.47 4.04 22.02
N ASP A 241 -26.53 4.29 22.93
CA ASP A 241 -25.94 5.61 23.13
C ASP A 241 -24.64 5.85 22.33
N LYS A 242 -24.18 4.86 21.57
CA LYS A 242 -22.90 4.93 20.85
C LYS A 242 -23.10 5.17 19.36
N LEU A 243 -22.24 6.01 18.79
CA LEU A 243 -22.11 6.14 17.33
C LEU A 243 -21.35 4.95 16.78
N VAL A 244 -21.95 4.31 15.77
CA VAL A 244 -21.40 3.17 15.05
C VAL A 244 -21.53 3.42 13.56
N THR A 245 -20.73 2.73 12.76
CA THR A 245 -21.05 2.58 11.35
C THR A 245 -22.21 1.61 11.17
N TYR A 246 -22.86 1.64 10.01
CA TYR A 246 -23.92 0.68 9.71
C TYR A 246 -24.07 0.45 8.21
N HIS A 247 -24.70 -0.67 7.88
CA HIS A 247 -25.22 -0.95 6.56
C HIS A 247 -26.57 -1.67 6.74
N ARG A 248 -27.66 -0.93 6.49
CA ARG A 248 -29.04 -1.39 6.71
C ARG A 248 -30.03 -0.79 5.71
N THR A 249 -31.05 -1.58 5.39
CA THR A 249 -32.26 -1.16 4.66
C THR A 249 -33.49 -1.61 5.44
N ASP A 250 -34.41 -0.69 5.75
CA ASP A 250 -35.66 -0.95 6.46
C ASP A 250 -35.53 -1.68 7.81
N GLY A 251 -34.42 -1.48 8.51
CA GLY A 251 -34.10 -2.14 9.78
C GLY A 251 -33.37 -3.47 9.62
N ASN A 252 -33.24 -3.98 8.38
CA ASN A 252 -32.46 -5.17 8.08
C ASN A 252 -31.00 -4.80 7.77
N GLY A 253 -30.06 -5.42 8.45
CA GLY A 253 -28.62 -5.25 8.30
C GLY A 253 -27.93 -5.18 9.66
N CYS A 254 -26.73 -4.60 9.72
CA CYS A 254 -25.88 -4.63 10.91
C CYS A 254 -25.26 -3.27 11.24
N SER A 255 -24.83 -3.14 12.50
CA SER A 255 -23.91 -2.12 12.94
C SER A 255 -22.49 -2.62 12.72
N GLY A 256 -21.60 -1.73 12.32
CA GLY A 256 -20.18 -1.97 12.16
C GLY A 256 -19.37 -1.37 13.31
N GLU A 257 -18.16 -0.93 12.97
CA GLU A 257 -17.18 -0.27 13.84
C GLU A 257 -17.73 0.90 14.67
N TYR A 258 -17.17 1.12 15.86
CA TYR A 258 -17.50 2.31 16.64
C TYR A 258 -16.84 3.53 16.02
N PHE A 259 -17.59 4.62 15.88
CA PHE A 259 -17.07 5.83 15.23
C PHE A 259 -15.89 6.45 16.00
N ILE A 260 -15.90 6.35 17.33
CA ILE A 260 -14.78 6.83 18.17
C ILE A 260 -13.49 6.04 17.92
N ASP A 261 -13.59 4.73 17.69
CA ASP A 261 -12.44 3.86 17.42
C ASP A 261 -11.84 4.20 16.05
N ILE A 262 -12.70 4.44 15.05
CA ILE A 262 -12.29 4.91 13.72
C ILE A 262 -11.48 6.22 13.81
N LEU A 263 -11.97 7.23 14.55
CA LEU A 263 -11.28 8.51 14.69
C LEU A 263 -9.95 8.37 15.45
N ASN A 264 -9.89 7.50 16.46
CA ASN A 264 -8.65 7.19 17.17
C ASN A 264 -7.64 6.50 16.27
N ASP A 265 -8.06 5.54 15.46
CA ASP A 265 -7.22 4.84 14.50
C ASP A 265 -6.65 5.81 13.45
N VAL A 266 -7.49 6.70 12.90
CA VAL A 266 -7.05 7.75 11.97
C VAL A 266 -6.01 8.68 12.62
N ARG A 267 -6.27 9.15 13.84
CA ARG A 267 -5.33 10.01 14.58
C ARG A 267 -3.99 9.30 14.79
N ASN A 268 -4.02 8.06 15.25
CA ASN A 268 -2.81 7.28 15.53
C ASN A 268 -2.02 7.01 14.24
N PHE A 269 -2.72 6.66 13.17
CA PHE A 269 -2.12 6.45 11.86
C PHE A 269 -1.44 7.72 11.34
N LEU A 270 -2.13 8.86 11.31
CA LEU A 270 -1.55 10.13 10.82
C LEU A 270 -0.40 10.64 11.69
N LYS A 271 -0.39 10.32 13.00
CA LYS A 271 0.75 10.60 13.87
C LYS A 271 1.98 9.77 13.51
N ASN A 272 1.78 8.49 13.16
CA ASN A 272 2.88 7.57 12.81
C ASN A 272 3.33 7.72 11.34
N SER A 273 2.44 8.21 10.48
CA SER A 273 2.65 8.42 9.05
C SER A 273 2.24 9.86 8.65
N PRO A 274 3.00 10.89 9.08
CA PRO A 274 2.61 12.30 8.97
C PRO A 274 2.55 12.84 7.53
N PHE A 275 3.03 12.06 6.55
CA PHE A 275 2.96 12.39 5.14
C PHE A 275 1.68 11.93 4.46
N GLU A 276 0.85 11.15 5.15
CA GLU A 276 -0.41 10.61 4.64
C GLU A 276 -1.58 11.52 4.98
N ILE A 277 -2.76 11.19 4.44
CA ILE A 277 -4.03 11.86 4.71
C ILE A 277 -5.11 10.81 4.99
N ALA A 278 -6.26 11.22 5.50
CA ALA A 278 -7.44 10.36 5.55
C ALA A 278 -8.68 11.17 5.18
N ILE A 279 -9.43 10.73 4.15
CA ILE A 279 -10.69 11.35 3.74
C ILE A 279 -11.83 10.48 4.29
N LEU A 280 -12.59 11.02 5.25
CA LEU A 280 -13.79 10.40 5.77
C LEU A 280 -15.01 11.06 5.13
N LYS A 281 -15.63 10.37 4.16
CA LYS A 281 -16.96 10.73 3.65
C LYS A 281 -17.98 10.23 4.66
N ILE A 282 -18.51 11.14 5.48
CA ILE A 282 -19.62 10.83 6.37
C ILE A 282 -20.91 11.06 5.59
N SER A 283 -21.59 9.97 5.29
CA SER A 283 -22.79 9.97 4.45
C SER A 283 -23.86 9.07 5.04
N HIS A 284 -25.05 9.02 4.42
CA HIS A 284 -26.14 8.12 4.79
C HIS A 284 -26.33 8.05 6.32
N ILE A 285 -26.41 9.19 6.98
CA ILE A 285 -26.75 9.23 8.40
C ILE A 285 -28.20 8.76 8.50
N ARG A 286 -28.45 7.70 9.28
CA ARG A 286 -29.76 7.05 9.35
C ARG A 286 -30.87 8.07 9.61
N ASP A 287 -32.01 7.97 8.92
CA ASP A 287 -33.10 8.97 9.00
C ASP A 287 -34.51 8.38 9.17
N TYR A 288 -34.66 7.06 9.36
CA TYR A 288 -35.98 6.40 9.41
C TYR A 288 -36.41 5.89 10.81
N LYS A 289 -37.74 5.76 10.94
CA LYS A 289 -38.57 5.10 11.98
C LYS A 289 -38.50 5.60 13.42
N ASP A 290 -37.42 6.18 13.90
CA ASP A 290 -37.34 6.85 15.23
C ASP A 290 -36.17 7.85 15.32
N HIS A 291 -35.54 8.16 14.18
CA HIS A 291 -34.31 8.92 14.14
C HIS A 291 -34.58 10.42 13.94
N LYS A 292 -34.11 11.26 14.87
CA LYS A 292 -34.22 12.71 14.75
C LYS A 292 -32.85 13.33 14.50
N PRO A 293 -32.67 14.13 13.44
CA PRO A 293 -31.44 14.89 13.21
C PRO A 293 -30.96 15.67 14.45
N SER A 294 -31.91 16.19 15.25
CA SER A 294 -31.64 16.88 16.53
C SER A 294 -30.91 16.05 17.58
N GLU A 295 -30.87 14.72 17.46
CA GLU A 295 -30.21 13.82 18.40
C GLU A 295 -28.84 13.35 17.88
N ILE A 296 -28.73 13.05 16.58
CA ILE A 296 -27.47 12.55 16.00
C ILE A 296 -26.45 13.63 15.69
N ILE A 297 -26.91 14.77 15.18
CA ILE A 297 -26.03 15.85 14.75
C ILE A 297 -25.19 16.37 15.91
N PRO A 298 -25.73 16.65 17.12
CA PRO A 298 -24.92 17.08 18.25
C PRO A 298 -23.88 16.04 18.67
N LYS A 299 -24.25 14.76 18.74
CA LYS A 299 -23.33 13.69 19.16
C LYS A 299 -22.19 13.48 18.15
N ILE A 300 -22.47 13.52 16.85
CA ILE A 300 -21.42 13.46 15.82
C ILE A 300 -20.49 14.68 15.94
N ASN A 301 -21.06 15.88 16.09
CA ASN A 301 -20.27 17.10 16.30
C ASN A 301 -19.39 17.00 17.55
N ASP A 302 -19.93 16.58 18.69
CA ASP A 302 -19.21 16.45 19.96
C ASP A 302 -18.05 15.48 19.84
N VAL A 303 -18.27 14.33 19.19
CA VAL A 303 -17.21 13.34 18.96
C VAL A 303 -16.12 13.91 18.04
N ILE A 304 -16.46 14.52 16.91
CA ILE A 304 -15.48 15.08 15.96
C ILE A 304 -14.72 16.27 16.54
N ASN A 305 -15.36 17.10 17.35
CA ASN A 305 -14.73 18.27 17.97
C ASN A 305 -13.56 17.90 18.90
N ASN A 306 -13.50 16.65 19.39
CA ASN A 306 -12.36 16.13 20.14
C ASN A 306 -11.12 15.85 19.27
N TYR A 307 -11.22 15.97 17.94
CA TYR A 307 -10.15 15.67 16.95
C TYR A 307 -9.69 16.90 16.17
N THR A 308 -9.95 18.10 16.69
CA THR A 308 -9.63 19.37 16.02
C THR A 308 -8.15 19.63 15.77
N ASP A 309 -7.24 18.88 16.39
CA ASP A 309 -5.79 18.92 16.18
C ASP A 309 -5.36 18.35 14.82
N ILE A 310 -6.10 17.36 14.32
CA ILE A 310 -5.80 16.66 13.06
C ILE A 310 -6.76 17.01 11.92
N LEU A 311 -7.87 17.69 12.17
CA LEU A 311 -8.79 18.09 11.10
C LEU A 311 -8.12 19.05 10.11
N TYR A 312 -8.34 18.86 8.81
CA TYR A 312 -8.11 19.89 7.81
C TYR A 312 -9.13 21.00 7.99
N LYS A 313 -8.68 22.25 8.11
CA LYS A 313 -9.53 23.43 8.34
C LYS A 313 -9.22 24.50 7.33
N SER A 314 -10.23 25.26 6.94
CA SER A 314 -10.09 26.42 6.05
C SER A 314 -11.02 27.54 6.50
N ASN A 315 -10.49 28.76 6.60
CA ASN A 315 -11.31 29.95 6.82
C ASN A 315 -12.05 30.40 5.56
N ASN A 316 -11.74 29.81 4.39
CA ASN A 316 -12.51 30.02 3.17
C ASN A 316 -13.66 28.99 3.11
N PRO A 317 -14.93 29.42 3.24
CA PRO A 317 -16.08 28.50 3.16
C PRO A 317 -16.24 27.85 1.78
N GLU A 318 -15.71 28.47 0.72
CA GLU A 318 -15.75 27.99 -0.67
C GLU A 318 -14.48 27.23 -1.07
N ILE A 319 -13.66 26.78 -0.10
CA ILE A 319 -12.43 26.05 -0.41
C ILE A 319 -12.72 24.82 -1.26
N ASN A 320 -12.02 24.67 -2.39
CA ASN A 320 -12.04 23.44 -3.15
C ASN A 320 -10.83 22.57 -2.77
N ILE A 321 -11.09 21.49 -2.03
CA ILE A 321 -10.08 20.58 -1.50
C ILE A 321 -9.33 19.86 -2.62
N THR A 322 -9.96 19.64 -3.79
CA THR A 322 -9.30 18.98 -4.92
C THR A 322 -8.14 19.77 -5.50
N GLN A 323 -8.09 21.08 -5.22
CA GLN A 323 -7.05 22.00 -5.68
C GLN A 323 -6.01 22.32 -4.60
N VAL A 324 -6.25 21.88 -3.36
CA VAL A 324 -5.28 22.07 -2.27
C VAL A 324 -4.07 21.19 -2.54
N LYS A 325 -2.88 21.76 -2.37
CA LYS A 325 -1.62 21.04 -2.51
C LYS A 325 -1.54 19.94 -1.45
N LEU A 326 -1.05 18.77 -1.83
CA LEU A 326 -0.91 17.62 -0.95
C LEU A 326 -0.13 18.00 0.30
N GLY A 327 0.92 18.81 0.17
CA GLY A 327 1.72 19.31 1.29
C GLY A 327 0.89 19.94 2.42
N ASP A 328 -0.17 20.67 2.07
CA ASP A 328 -1.06 21.34 3.04
C ASP A 328 -2.12 20.38 3.64
N LEU A 329 -2.34 19.23 3.00
CA LEU A 329 -3.23 18.17 3.47
C LEU A 329 -2.51 17.13 4.35
N ARG A 330 -1.17 17.03 4.27
CA ARG A 330 -0.40 16.00 4.99
C ARG A 330 -0.64 16.03 6.49
N GLY A 331 -0.81 14.85 7.08
CA GLY A 331 -1.10 14.67 8.49
C GLY A 331 -2.50 15.12 8.89
N LYS A 332 -3.39 15.39 7.93
CA LYS A 332 -4.76 15.84 8.20
C LYS A 332 -5.80 14.78 7.89
N MET A 333 -6.82 14.75 8.74
CA MET A 333 -8.09 14.10 8.53
C MET A 333 -9.04 15.10 7.85
N ILE A 334 -9.50 14.75 6.67
CA ILE A 334 -10.43 15.53 5.86
C ILE A 334 -11.81 14.91 6.04
N VAL A 335 -12.68 15.60 6.78
CA VAL A 335 -14.05 15.13 7.03
C VAL A 335 -15.01 15.88 6.12
N VAL A 336 -15.78 15.14 5.33
CA VAL A 336 -16.75 15.69 4.38
C VAL A 336 -18.14 15.12 4.63
N PHE A 337 -19.18 15.95 4.52
CA PHE A 337 -20.58 15.59 4.77
C PHE A 337 -21.46 15.98 3.59
N ASP A 338 -22.46 15.15 3.29
CA ASP A 338 -23.57 15.46 2.38
C ASP A 338 -24.79 16.10 3.11
N TYR A 339 -24.61 16.52 4.37
CA TYR A 339 -25.62 17.16 5.22
C TYR A 339 -25.22 18.61 5.58
N ASP A 340 -26.07 19.56 5.22
CA ASP A 340 -25.86 21.01 5.39
C ASP A 340 -25.61 21.43 6.84
N ASP A 341 -26.27 20.78 7.80
CA ASP A 341 -26.23 21.13 9.22
C ASP A 341 -24.85 20.97 9.87
N PHE A 342 -23.93 20.22 9.24
CA PHE A 342 -22.56 20.04 9.74
C PHE A 342 -21.57 21.06 9.18
N ILE A 343 -21.92 21.73 8.08
CA ILE A 343 -20.92 22.38 7.21
C ILE A 343 -20.33 23.61 7.89
N ASN A 344 -19.05 23.51 8.23
CA ASN A 344 -18.24 24.59 8.75
C ASN A 344 -16.76 24.27 8.46
N PRO A 345 -16.23 24.69 7.28
CA PRO A 345 -14.85 24.41 6.90
C PRO A 345 -13.82 24.98 7.89
N ALA A 346 -14.14 26.08 8.60
CA ALA A 346 -13.26 26.66 9.62
C ALA A 346 -13.13 25.74 10.85
N GLN A 347 -14.13 24.89 11.10
CA GLN A 347 -14.10 23.83 12.10
C GLN A 347 -13.70 22.46 11.52
N GLY A 348 -13.36 22.38 10.24
CA GLY A 348 -12.89 21.17 9.56
C GLY A 348 -13.99 20.20 9.15
N LYS A 349 -15.22 20.70 9.00
CA LYS A 349 -16.37 19.95 8.50
C LYS A 349 -16.74 20.51 7.14
N CYS A 350 -16.32 19.82 6.08
CA CYS A 350 -16.41 20.30 4.71
C CYS A 350 -17.61 19.68 3.99
N ARG A 351 -18.10 20.35 2.95
CA ARG A 351 -19.23 19.88 2.15
C ARG A 351 -18.78 18.87 1.09
N TYR A 352 -19.33 17.67 1.15
CA TYR A 352 -19.31 16.68 0.08
C TYR A 352 -20.45 16.95 -0.89
N ARG A 353 -20.20 16.76 -2.18
CA ARG A 353 -21.25 16.72 -3.19
C ARG A 353 -20.98 15.56 -4.14
N ASP A 354 -21.97 14.69 -4.27
CA ASP A 354 -22.06 13.82 -5.44
C ASP A 354 -22.42 14.69 -6.65
N PHE A 355 -21.51 14.68 -7.63
CA PHE A 355 -21.40 15.51 -8.83
C PHE A 355 -22.69 16.21 -9.31
N GLY A 356 -22.61 17.53 -9.54
CA GLY A 356 -23.76 18.31 -10.04
C GLY A 356 -23.69 19.80 -9.71
N ASP A 357 -24.84 20.47 -9.77
CA ASP A 357 -24.94 21.90 -9.45
C ASP A 357 -25.02 22.13 -7.92
N GLY A 358 -24.32 23.17 -7.45
CA GLY A 358 -24.36 23.61 -6.06
C GLY A 358 -22.98 23.92 -5.47
N SER A 359 -22.96 24.48 -4.26
CA SER A 359 -21.72 24.69 -3.52
C SER A 359 -21.13 23.36 -3.05
N TYR A 360 -19.81 23.23 -3.06
CA TYR A 360 -19.10 22.07 -2.54
C TYR A 360 -17.73 22.48 -2.00
N ASN A 361 -17.15 21.66 -1.13
CA ASN A 361 -15.72 21.72 -0.82
C ASN A 361 -14.96 20.54 -1.42
N LEU A 362 -15.63 19.39 -1.56
CA LEU A 362 -15.15 18.22 -2.29
C LEU A 362 -16.29 17.70 -3.17
N GLU A 363 -16.10 17.79 -4.49
CA GLU A 363 -17.01 17.21 -5.47
C GLU A 363 -16.40 15.93 -6.04
N VAL A 364 -17.19 14.85 -6.04
CA VAL A 364 -16.80 13.55 -6.56
C VAL A 364 -17.90 13.02 -7.47
N PHE A 365 -17.54 12.54 -8.65
CA PHE A 365 -18.44 11.75 -9.50
C PHE A 365 -18.54 10.34 -8.91
N ASP A 366 -19.59 10.09 -8.11
CA ASP A 366 -19.76 8.89 -7.28
C ASP A 366 -21.02 8.12 -7.73
N GLN A 367 -20.97 7.57 -8.95
CA GLN A 367 -22.09 6.84 -9.55
C GLN A 367 -21.77 5.36 -9.77
N TYR A 368 -22.19 4.50 -8.83
CA TYR A 368 -22.08 3.05 -8.95
C TYR A 368 -23.00 2.47 -10.05
N SER A 369 -22.78 1.19 -10.39
CA SER A 369 -23.47 0.53 -11.52
C SER A 369 -24.76 -0.19 -11.16
N ASP A 370 -25.02 -0.39 -9.87
CA ASP A 370 -26.15 -1.17 -9.33
C ASP A 370 -26.38 -2.50 -10.06
N THR A 371 -25.37 -3.38 -10.01
CA THR A 371 -25.45 -4.69 -10.67
C THR A 371 -24.56 -5.71 -9.99
N ASN A 372 -24.97 -6.97 -10.00
CA ASN A 372 -24.18 -8.13 -9.58
C ASN A 372 -23.34 -8.73 -10.74
N ASN A 373 -23.45 -8.18 -11.95
CA ASN A 373 -22.75 -8.72 -13.13
C ASN A 373 -21.46 -7.94 -13.41
N TYR A 374 -20.32 -8.63 -13.34
CA TYR A 374 -19.00 -8.05 -13.58
C TYR A 374 -18.87 -7.31 -14.93
N ASP A 375 -19.30 -7.91 -16.04
CA ASP A 375 -19.10 -7.31 -17.37
C ASP A 375 -19.95 -6.05 -17.56
N LYS A 376 -21.16 -6.02 -16.97
CA LYS A 376 -22.01 -4.83 -16.92
C LYS A 376 -21.39 -3.74 -16.06
N MET A 377 -20.91 -4.08 -14.85
CA MET A 377 -20.23 -3.13 -13.97
C MET A 377 -19.02 -2.53 -14.65
N LYS A 378 -18.13 -3.38 -15.19
CA LYS A 378 -16.94 -2.93 -15.93
C LYS A 378 -17.31 -1.99 -17.08
N SER A 379 -18.23 -2.40 -17.96
CA SER A 379 -18.60 -1.59 -19.13
C SER A 379 -19.22 -0.25 -18.71
N ASN A 380 -20.07 -0.25 -17.67
CA ASN A 380 -20.69 0.95 -17.13
C ASN A 380 -19.65 1.92 -16.56
N GLN A 381 -18.76 1.41 -15.71
CA GLN A 381 -17.76 2.23 -15.02
C GLN A 381 -16.71 2.78 -15.99
N LEU A 382 -16.26 2.00 -16.97
CA LEU A 382 -15.33 2.47 -17.99
C LEU A 382 -15.96 3.53 -18.91
N ALA A 383 -17.24 3.38 -19.27
CA ALA A 383 -17.95 4.39 -20.06
C ALA A 383 -18.10 5.72 -19.31
N LYS A 384 -18.52 5.66 -18.04
CA LYS A 384 -18.61 6.85 -17.16
C LYS A 384 -17.26 7.55 -16.99
N TRP A 385 -16.19 6.77 -16.83
CA TRP A 385 -14.85 7.30 -16.66
C TRP A 385 -14.34 8.01 -17.93
N ASP A 386 -14.55 7.40 -19.11
CA ASP A 386 -14.21 8.01 -20.39
C ASP A 386 -15.01 9.30 -20.64
N GLU A 387 -16.32 9.27 -20.39
CA GLU A 387 -17.18 10.45 -20.51
C GLU A 387 -16.76 11.57 -19.55
N PHE A 388 -16.50 11.23 -18.28
CA PHE A 388 -16.05 12.19 -17.28
C PHE A 388 -14.72 12.83 -17.71
N SER A 389 -13.77 12.02 -18.17
CA SER A 389 -12.44 12.49 -18.58
C SER A 389 -12.53 13.46 -19.76
N LYS A 390 -13.40 13.19 -20.74
CA LYS A 390 -13.60 14.05 -21.91
C LYS A 390 -14.30 15.37 -21.59
N ASN A 391 -15.29 15.33 -20.71
CA ASN A 391 -16.20 16.46 -20.48
C ASN A 391 -15.81 17.34 -19.29
N ASN A 392 -14.97 16.83 -18.37
CA ASN A 392 -14.71 17.48 -17.09
C ASN A 392 -13.21 17.68 -16.81
N GLU A 393 -12.35 17.61 -17.84
CA GLU A 393 -10.91 17.84 -17.69
C GLU A 393 -10.60 19.21 -17.03
N SER A 394 -11.41 20.23 -17.30
CA SER A 394 -11.30 21.57 -16.70
C SER A 394 -12.00 21.73 -15.34
N LYS A 395 -12.87 20.79 -14.94
CA LYS A 395 -13.55 20.85 -13.65
C LYS A 395 -12.62 20.41 -12.52
N ASN A 396 -12.78 21.01 -11.35
CA ASN A 396 -12.00 20.70 -10.15
C ASN A 396 -12.74 19.66 -9.28
N SER A 397 -13.13 18.57 -9.92
CA SER A 397 -13.92 17.47 -9.34
C SER A 397 -13.12 16.17 -9.50
N LEU A 398 -13.37 15.21 -8.62
CA LEU A 398 -12.71 13.91 -8.66
C LEU A 398 -13.59 12.86 -9.36
N PHE A 399 -12.98 11.94 -10.08
CA PHE A 399 -13.66 10.73 -10.53
C PHE A 399 -13.45 9.59 -9.55
N LEU A 400 -14.54 8.94 -9.12
CA LEU A 400 -14.51 7.72 -8.32
C LEU A 400 -14.90 6.54 -9.20
N LEU A 401 -13.94 5.63 -9.41
CA LEU A 401 -14.17 4.35 -10.06
C LEU A 401 -14.82 3.40 -9.06
N SER A 402 -16.14 3.25 -9.12
CA SER A 402 -16.91 2.39 -8.22
C SER A 402 -16.81 0.94 -8.69
N TRP A 403 -15.79 0.23 -8.22
CA TRP A 403 -15.48 -1.14 -8.63
C TRP A 403 -16.10 -2.16 -7.66
N THR A 404 -17.40 -2.01 -7.45
CA THR A 404 -18.22 -2.79 -6.52
C THR A 404 -19.37 -3.47 -7.27
N LEU A 405 -19.79 -4.63 -6.79
CA LEU A 405 -20.94 -5.37 -7.31
C LEU A 405 -22.04 -5.38 -6.25
N THR A 406 -23.27 -5.15 -6.68
CA THR A 406 -24.42 -4.96 -5.79
C THR A 406 -25.36 -6.16 -5.89
N PRO A 407 -25.65 -6.87 -4.79
CA PRO A 407 -26.67 -7.90 -4.76
C PRO A 407 -28.03 -7.37 -5.23
N GLN A 408 -28.70 -8.08 -6.13
CA GLN A 408 -29.95 -7.71 -6.81
C GLN A 408 -31.18 -8.47 -6.27
N GLY A 409 -30.99 -9.44 -5.38
CA GLY A 409 -32.12 -10.15 -4.76
C GLY A 409 -31.77 -11.49 -4.14
N PHE A 410 -32.78 -12.34 -3.93
CA PHE A 410 -32.66 -13.60 -3.18
C PHE A 410 -31.71 -14.62 -3.83
N THR A 411 -31.50 -14.58 -5.15
CA THR A 411 -30.55 -15.47 -5.85
C THR A 411 -29.10 -15.21 -5.45
N ASP A 412 -28.79 -13.98 -5.06
CA ASP A 412 -27.46 -13.57 -4.59
C ASP A 412 -27.24 -13.92 -3.12
N PHE A 413 -28.22 -14.53 -2.45
CA PHE A 413 -28.01 -15.15 -1.14
C PHE A 413 -26.89 -16.20 -1.16
N PHE A 414 -26.69 -16.88 -2.30
CA PHE A 414 -25.63 -17.86 -2.48
C PHE A 414 -24.30 -17.24 -2.93
N ASP A 415 -24.29 -15.98 -3.35
CA ASP A 415 -23.08 -15.27 -3.78
C ASP A 415 -22.87 -14.02 -2.92
N SER A 416 -22.08 -14.17 -1.87
CA SER A 416 -21.84 -13.08 -0.92
C SER A 416 -21.16 -11.88 -1.59
N ILE A 417 -21.32 -10.68 -1.01
CA ILE A 417 -20.54 -9.49 -1.41
C ILE A 417 -19.04 -9.83 -1.46
N GLU A 418 -18.56 -10.69 -0.55
CA GLU A 418 -17.17 -11.16 -0.54
C GLU A 418 -16.77 -11.91 -1.83
N ASN A 419 -17.62 -12.79 -2.33
CA ASN A 419 -17.35 -13.53 -3.57
C ASN A 419 -17.42 -12.61 -4.79
N MET A 420 -18.43 -11.73 -4.84
CA MET A 420 -18.54 -10.72 -5.90
C MET A 420 -17.30 -9.80 -5.91
N ALA A 421 -16.84 -9.37 -4.74
CA ALA A 421 -15.61 -8.59 -4.61
C ALA A 421 -14.37 -9.38 -5.04
N LYS A 422 -14.26 -10.68 -4.72
CA LYS A 422 -13.17 -11.54 -5.22
C LYS A 422 -13.16 -11.59 -6.74
N GLU A 423 -14.33 -11.70 -7.39
CA GLU A 423 -14.42 -11.66 -8.85
C GLU A 423 -13.95 -10.31 -9.41
N ALA A 424 -14.55 -9.21 -8.93
CA ALA A 424 -14.25 -7.87 -9.42
C ALA A 424 -12.79 -7.48 -9.17
N ASN A 425 -12.32 -7.62 -7.93
CA ASN A 425 -10.95 -7.27 -7.53
C ASN A 425 -9.91 -8.17 -8.20
N GLY A 426 -10.22 -9.45 -8.44
CA GLY A 426 -9.32 -10.37 -9.15
C GLY A 426 -8.97 -9.91 -10.56
N LYS A 427 -9.85 -9.13 -11.20
CA LYS A 427 -9.69 -8.62 -12.57
C LYS A 427 -9.21 -7.16 -12.63
N LEU A 428 -9.33 -6.41 -11.53
CA LEU A 428 -9.02 -4.98 -11.46
C LEU A 428 -7.59 -4.61 -11.91
N PRO A 429 -6.51 -5.28 -11.47
CA PRO A 429 -5.14 -4.88 -11.87
C PRO A 429 -4.92 -4.91 -13.38
N ALA A 430 -5.49 -5.90 -14.07
CA ALA A 430 -5.39 -6.01 -15.52
C ALA A 430 -6.19 -4.90 -16.23
N VAL A 431 -7.37 -4.55 -15.70
CA VAL A 431 -8.19 -3.45 -16.22
C VAL A 431 -7.47 -2.11 -16.05
N LEU A 432 -6.97 -1.80 -14.85
CA LEU A 432 -6.23 -0.56 -14.62
C LEU A 432 -5.02 -0.46 -15.55
N LYS A 433 -4.25 -1.54 -15.70
CA LYS A 433 -3.12 -1.57 -16.63
C LYS A 433 -3.55 -1.29 -18.08
N ASP A 434 -4.63 -1.89 -18.57
CA ASP A 434 -5.15 -1.64 -19.93
C ASP A 434 -5.55 -0.17 -20.12
N GLU A 435 -6.35 0.37 -19.20
CA GLU A 435 -6.85 1.75 -19.30
C GLU A 435 -5.72 2.79 -19.19
N PHE A 436 -4.79 2.64 -18.24
CA PHE A 436 -3.71 3.62 -18.05
C PHE A 436 -2.55 3.46 -19.00
N VAL A 437 -2.05 2.24 -19.15
CA VAL A 437 -0.77 2.01 -19.83
C VAL A 437 -0.99 1.85 -21.32
N VAL A 438 -2.06 1.17 -21.71
CA VAL A 438 -2.36 0.90 -23.13
C VAL A 438 -3.17 2.04 -23.73
N LYS A 439 -4.28 2.43 -23.10
CA LYS A 439 -5.19 3.45 -23.64
C LYS A 439 -4.85 4.88 -23.23
N ARG A 440 -3.99 5.08 -22.23
CA ARG A 440 -3.59 6.39 -21.69
C ARG A 440 -4.77 7.23 -21.19
N HIS A 441 -5.78 6.59 -20.60
CA HIS A 441 -6.85 7.29 -19.92
C HIS A 441 -6.34 8.11 -18.73
N ALA A 442 -7.04 9.22 -18.43
CA ALA A 442 -6.74 10.05 -17.26
C ALA A 442 -6.94 9.25 -15.96
N LEU A 443 -6.09 9.46 -14.96
CA LEU A 443 -6.16 8.79 -13.66
C LEU A 443 -7.57 8.95 -13.00
N PRO A 444 -8.25 7.86 -12.58
CA PRO A 444 -9.35 7.96 -11.65
C PRO A 444 -8.73 8.40 -10.33
N ASN A 445 -9.38 9.33 -9.68
CA ASN A 445 -8.82 9.90 -8.46
C ASN A 445 -9.01 8.94 -7.29
N ILE A 446 -10.12 8.20 -7.26
CA ILE A 446 -10.46 7.23 -6.23
C ILE A 446 -10.81 5.90 -6.92
N VAL A 447 -10.20 4.80 -6.46
CA VAL A 447 -10.59 3.43 -6.85
C VAL A 447 -11.26 2.79 -5.65
N TYR A 448 -12.58 2.64 -5.73
CA TYR A 448 -13.45 2.37 -4.60
C TYR A 448 -13.93 0.92 -4.62
N ILE A 449 -13.60 0.15 -3.59
CA ILE A 449 -13.75 -1.32 -3.58
C ILE A 449 -14.31 -1.87 -2.27
N ASP A 450 -14.94 -3.03 -2.37
CA ASP A 450 -15.18 -3.94 -1.25
C ASP A 450 -13.95 -4.83 -0.99
N PHE A 451 -13.77 -5.23 0.26
CA PHE A 451 -12.76 -6.17 0.72
C PHE A 451 -11.34 -5.80 0.28
N LEU A 452 -10.95 -4.56 0.60
CA LEU A 452 -9.63 -4.01 0.29
C LEU A 452 -8.52 -4.86 0.91
N THR A 453 -7.49 -5.16 0.12
CA THR A 453 -6.31 -5.91 0.55
C THR A 453 -5.04 -5.19 0.15
N ASN A 454 -3.92 -5.52 0.82
CA ASN A 454 -2.60 -5.00 0.47
C ASN A 454 -2.24 -5.20 -1.02
N LYS A 455 -2.58 -6.35 -1.61
CA LYS A 455 -2.28 -6.69 -3.00
C LYS A 455 -3.03 -5.79 -3.98
N ILE A 456 -4.32 -5.57 -3.76
CA ILE A 456 -5.12 -4.69 -4.62
C ILE A 456 -4.68 -3.23 -4.45
N SER A 457 -4.47 -2.77 -3.22
CA SER A 457 -3.97 -1.42 -2.97
C SER A 457 -2.60 -1.18 -3.61
N GLN A 458 -1.69 -2.15 -3.61
CA GLN A 458 -0.42 -2.05 -4.35
C GLN A 458 -0.65 -1.81 -5.84
N SER A 459 -1.59 -2.53 -6.46
CA SER A 459 -1.92 -2.37 -7.88
C SER A 459 -2.57 -1.03 -8.22
N ILE A 460 -3.11 -0.31 -7.23
CA ILE A 460 -3.69 1.02 -7.40
C ILE A 460 -2.61 2.09 -7.16
N VAL A 461 -1.89 1.97 -6.04
CA VAL A 461 -0.90 2.94 -5.58
C VAL A 461 0.29 3.05 -6.55
N GLU A 462 0.63 1.98 -7.26
CA GLU A 462 1.76 1.97 -8.20
C GLU A 462 1.64 3.00 -9.35
N PHE A 463 0.42 3.42 -9.71
CA PHE A 463 0.20 4.41 -10.77
C PHE A 463 0.61 5.84 -10.40
N ASN A 464 0.97 6.08 -9.14
CA ASN A 464 1.41 7.39 -8.68
C ASN A 464 2.91 7.67 -8.92
N PHE A 465 3.67 6.69 -9.43
CA PHE A 465 5.14 6.69 -9.50
C PHE A 465 5.71 6.47 -10.90
#